data_AF-A0A875RW61-F1
#
_entry.id   AF-A0A875RW61-F1
#
_cell.length_a   1.000
_cell.length_b   1.000
_cell.length_c   1.000
_cell.angle_alpha   90.00
_cell.angle_beta   90.00
_cell.angle_gamma   90.00
#
_symmetry.space_group_name_H-M   'P 1'
#
loop_
_entity.id
_entity.type
_entity.pdbx_description
1 polymer ?
#
loop_
_entity_poly.entity_id
_entity_poly.type
_entity_poly.pdbx_seq_one_letter_code
_entity_poly.pdbx_strand_id
1 'polypeptide(L)'
;MTVEKYVEPLWLVGYGSLLFKRPLHDQEFSQNFTKFSGYLTGFARKFWQSSLDNRGTPQHKGRVVTIIPADDIVKNDELKPDILKYELRNYECTERIINDLQLLSKALTVWGCIYYIPSKYSKQASEYLDFREKDGYITRKVDFNVVLSNEEKKNQHISSIVSKLPRNDLGEPVIKSIVYIGTTENESFVGPENVKDTAKIIQISRGDSGRNIDYLAAMNDSLQNLDPTGQQRSRDPYLEDLVPFFALELGFSIPLKKVYRDGTHWPMLVFGILASILLVAGLVPPYFELAKRKGRVVGINFVFLAMDSSGAIFSMASNCVDKIDIMAMILYILVVIMEAGIFLSQFIWWLRFRVIKREADEADENPNPNGDNNSVGNSSTQGDQTDDLARDSSIAATSMREKRSSANQLTYADDKGVESIV
;
A
#
# COMPACT_ATOMS: atom_id res chain seq x y z
N MET A 1 -28.35 -42.57 -29.50
CA MET A 1 -27.43 -41.46 -29.82
C MET A 1 -28.07 -40.17 -29.33
N THR A 2 -27.73 -39.74 -28.12
CA THR A 2 -28.09 -38.42 -27.61
C THR A 2 -27.23 -37.41 -28.34
N VAL A 3 -27.87 -36.54 -29.12
CA VAL A 3 -27.22 -35.38 -29.75
C VAL A 3 -26.71 -34.50 -28.61
N GLU A 4 -25.41 -34.53 -28.33
CA GLU A 4 -24.79 -33.52 -27.47
C GLU A 4 -25.11 -32.16 -28.09
N LYS A 5 -25.92 -31.37 -27.38
CA LYS A 5 -26.29 -30.02 -27.78
C LYS A 5 -24.97 -29.23 -27.87
N TYR A 6 -24.50 -28.97 -29.09
CA TYR A 6 -23.25 -28.22 -29.32
C TYR A 6 -23.35 -26.90 -28.55
N VAL A 7 -22.56 -26.78 -27.49
CA VAL A 7 -22.44 -25.53 -26.73
C VAL A 7 -21.65 -24.58 -27.60
N GLU A 8 -22.21 -23.43 -27.96
CA GLU A 8 -21.49 -22.43 -28.74
C GLU A 8 -20.30 -21.86 -27.95
N PRO A 9 -19.23 -21.42 -28.63
CA PRO A 9 -18.16 -20.69 -27.96
C PRO A 9 -18.70 -19.40 -27.34
N LEU A 10 -18.15 -19.01 -26.20
CA LEU A 10 -18.60 -17.85 -25.44
C LEU A 10 -17.66 -16.67 -25.67
N TRP A 11 -18.22 -15.54 -26.10
CA TRP A 11 -17.55 -14.26 -26.19
C TRP A 11 -17.93 -13.38 -24.99
N LEU A 12 -17.00 -13.19 -24.07
CA LEU A 12 -17.24 -12.52 -22.79
C LEU A 12 -16.51 -11.17 -22.72
N VAL A 13 -17.25 -10.10 -22.46
CA VAL A 13 -16.68 -8.76 -22.26
C VAL A 13 -16.25 -8.57 -20.80
N GLY A 14 -15.05 -8.02 -20.63
CA GLY A 14 -14.53 -7.53 -19.36
C GLY A 14 -14.34 -6.02 -19.38
N TYR A 15 -15.07 -5.31 -18.51
CA TYR A 15 -14.90 -3.87 -18.29
C TYR A 15 -14.42 -3.52 -16.87
N GLY A 16 -14.44 -4.48 -15.95
CA GLY A 16 -14.03 -4.31 -14.55
C GLY A 16 -12.84 -5.20 -14.21
N SER A 17 -12.97 -5.97 -13.12
CA SER A 17 -11.93 -6.91 -12.68
C SER A 17 -11.48 -7.91 -13.74
N LEU A 18 -12.34 -8.26 -14.70
CA LEU A 18 -11.99 -9.10 -15.85
C LEU A 18 -10.86 -8.53 -16.72
N LEU A 19 -10.54 -7.23 -16.63
CA LEU A 19 -9.39 -6.64 -17.32
C LEU A 19 -8.05 -7.24 -16.85
N PHE A 20 -7.92 -7.52 -15.55
CA PHE A 20 -6.69 -8.00 -14.91
C PHE A 20 -6.84 -9.37 -14.22
N LYS A 21 -8.06 -9.87 -14.06
CA LYS A 21 -8.39 -11.17 -13.46
C LYS A 21 -9.30 -11.97 -14.39
N ARG A 22 -8.69 -12.82 -15.22
CA ARG A 22 -9.34 -13.65 -16.26
C ARG A 22 -10.53 -14.48 -15.72
N PRO A 23 -11.50 -14.86 -16.56
CA PRO A 23 -12.50 -15.86 -16.17
C PRO A 23 -11.81 -17.20 -15.88
N LEU A 24 -12.25 -17.92 -14.83
CA LEU A 24 -11.62 -19.17 -14.37
C LEU A 24 -10.11 -19.04 -14.10
N HIS A 25 -9.67 -17.88 -13.60
CA HIS A 25 -8.26 -17.58 -13.32
C HIS A 25 -7.51 -18.57 -12.41
N ASP A 26 -8.24 -19.34 -11.60
CA ASP A 26 -7.76 -20.42 -10.74
C ASP A 26 -7.42 -21.70 -11.53
N GLN A 27 -7.88 -21.79 -12.77
CA GLN A 27 -7.66 -22.93 -13.65
C GLN A 27 -6.57 -22.62 -14.69
N GLU A 28 -5.59 -23.51 -14.83
CA GLU A 28 -4.44 -23.32 -15.73
C GLU A 28 -4.86 -23.14 -17.20
N PHE A 29 -5.88 -23.87 -17.65
CA PHE A 29 -6.36 -23.79 -19.03
C PHE A 29 -6.92 -22.42 -19.41
N SER A 30 -7.31 -21.58 -18.43
CA SER A 30 -7.81 -20.22 -18.68
C SER A 30 -6.72 -19.29 -19.25
N GLN A 31 -5.44 -19.66 -19.09
CA GLN A 31 -4.32 -18.95 -19.69
C GLN A 31 -4.34 -19.02 -21.22
N ASN A 32 -4.98 -20.05 -21.79
CA ASN A 32 -5.12 -20.25 -23.23
C ASN A 32 -6.33 -19.53 -23.83
N PHE A 33 -7.18 -18.89 -23.02
CA PHE A 33 -8.28 -18.09 -23.55
C PHE A 33 -7.73 -16.87 -24.30
N THR A 34 -8.17 -16.71 -25.55
CA THR A 34 -7.76 -15.57 -26.37
C THR A 34 -8.44 -14.31 -25.84
N LYS A 35 -7.65 -13.24 -25.68
CA LYS A 35 -8.10 -11.94 -25.18
C LYS A 35 -7.78 -10.88 -26.22
N PHE A 36 -8.77 -10.06 -26.60
CA PHE A 36 -8.55 -8.88 -27.44
C PHE A 36 -8.94 -7.61 -26.70
N SER A 37 -8.25 -6.51 -26.98
CA SER A 37 -8.64 -5.17 -26.53
C SER A 37 -9.75 -4.60 -27.41
N GLY A 38 -10.52 -3.66 -26.87
CA GLY A 38 -11.56 -2.99 -27.62
C GLY A 38 -12.47 -2.15 -26.74
N TYR A 39 -13.68 -1.85 -27.22
CA TYR A 39 -14.61 -1.01 -26.50
C TYR A 39 -16.08 -1.31 -26.83
N LEU A 40 -16.94 -0.97 -25.87
CA LEU A 40 -18.39 -0.88 -26.02
C LEU A 40 -18.78 0.56 -26.32
N THR A 41 -19.82 0.75 -27.11
CA THR A 41 -20.49 2.05 -27.31
C THR A 41 -21.81 2.09 -26.54
N GLY A 42 -22.23 3.29 -26.12
CA GLY A 42 -23.51 3.52 -25.46
C GLY A 42 -23.55 3.14 -23.98
N PHE A 43 -22.38 3.12 -23.34
CA PHE A 43 -22.26 2.89 -21.90
C PHE A 43 -21.31 3.90 -21.26
N ALA A 44 -21.54 4.23 -20.00
CA ALA A 44 -20.60 4.96 -19.15
C ALA A 44 -20.16 4.07 -17.98
N ARG A 45 -18.89 4.13 -17.59
CA ARG A 45 -18.36 3.31 -16.48
C ARG A 45 -18.27 4.16 -15.21
N LYS A 46 -18.80 3.65 -14.09
CA LYS A 46 -18.74 4.34 -12.79
C LYS A 46 -18.46 3.36 -11.66
N PHE A 47 -17.83 3.85 -10.59
CA PHE A 47 -17.64 3.11 -9.33
C PHE A 47 -18.92 3.14 -8.46
N TRP A 48 -20.08 2.91 -9.08
CA TRP A 48 -21.40 3.06 -8.47
C TRP A 48 -22.06 1.72 -8.13
N GLN A 49 -21.28 0.64 -8.05
CA GLN A 49 -21.74 -0.62 -7.50
C GLN A 49 -21.07 -0.85 -6.15
N SER A 50 -21.87 -1.10 -5.11
CA SER A 50 -21.36 -1.51 -3.81
C SER A 50 -20.85 -2.95 -3.84
N SER A 51 -19.78 -3.23 -3.10
CA SER A 51 -19.21 -4.59 -2.96
C SER A 51 -19.27 -5.03 -1.50
N LEU A 52 -19.98 -6.14 -1.26
CA LEU A 52 -20.29 -6.66 0.08
C LEU A 52 -19.27 -7.69 0.59
N ASP A 53 -18.52 -8.32 -0.31
CA ASP A 53 -17.68 -9.48 0.00
C ASP A 53 -16.24 -9.31 -0.53
N ASN A 54 -16.09 -8.84 -1.75
CA ASN A 54 -14.81 -8.85 -2.46
C ASN A 54 -13.93 -7.66 -2.07
N ARG A 55 -14.49 -6.45 -2.11
CA ARG A 55 -13.77 -5.18 -1.87
C ARG A 55 -14.30 -4.39 -0.68
N GLY A 56 -15.25 -4.98 0.04
CA GLY A 56 -15.78 -4.48 1.29
C GLY A 56 -16.35 -5.63 2.12
N THR A 57 -17.10 -5.26 3.15
CA THR A 57 -17.86 -6.19 3.99
C THR A 57 -19.34 -5.77 3.99
N PRO A 58 -20.27 -6.60 4.51
CA PRO A 58 -21.68 -6.19 4.61
C PRO A 58 -21.89 -4.90 5.42
N GLN A 59 -21.03 -4.64 6.42
CA GLN A 59 -21.07 -3.43 7.26
C GLN A 59 -20.34 -2.24 6.60
N HIS A 60 -19.24 -2.51 5.90
CA HIS A 60 -18.42 -1.48 5.24
C HIS A 60 -18.27 -1.82 3.75
N LYS A 61 -19.33 -1.52 2.98
CA LYS A 61 -19.39 -1.85 1.56
C LYS A 61 -18.34 -1.08 0.77
N GLY A 62 -17.61 -1.78 -0.09
CA GLY A 62 -16.69 -1.17 -1.04
C GLY A 62 -17.43 -0.51 -2.22
N ARG A 63 -16.64 -0.06 -3.20
CA ARG A 63 -17.07 0.44 -4.50
C ARG A 63 -16.33 -0.30 -5.61
N VAL A 64 -17.07 -0.87 -6.54
CA VAL A 64 -16.55 -1.52 -7.75
C VAL A 64 -17.25 -0.95 -8.98
N VAL A 65 -16.70 -1.21 -10.17
CA VAL A 65 -17.27 -0.64 -11.38
C VAL A 65 -18.53 -1.36 -11.83
N THR A 66 -19.49 -0.59 -12.32
CA THR A 66 -20.54 -1.04 -13.24
C THR A 66 -20.52 -0.18 -14.50
N ILE A 67 -21.27 -0.60 -15.53
CA ILE A 67 -21.51 0.19 -16.73
C ILE A 67 -23.00 0.54 -16.83
N ILE A 68 -23.28 1.79 -17.15
CA ILE A 68 -24.63 2.35 -17.19
C ILE A 68 -24.98 2.57 -18.65
N PRO A 69 -26.06 1.97 -19.17
CA PRO A 69 -26.45 2.15 -20.57
C PRO A 69 -26.99 3.56 -20.83
N ALA A 70 -26.83 4.04 -22.07
CA ALA A 70 -27.33 5.34 -22.49
C ALA A 70 -28.84 5.52 -22.26
N ASP A 71 -29.63 4.44 -22.39
CA ASP A 71 -31.08 4.47 -22.15
C ASP A 71 -31.42 4.83 -20.70
N ASP A 72 -30.71 4.26 -19.72
CA ASP A 72 -30.89 4.59 -18.30
C ASP A 72 -30.48 6.05 -18.02
N ILE A 73 -29.42 6.54 -18.67
CA ILE A 73 -28.92 7.91 -18.51
C ILE A 73 -29.91 8.93 -19.08
N VAL A 74 -30.49 8.67 -20.25
CA VAL A 74 -31.48 9.58 -20.86
C VAL A 74 -32.73 9.70 -19.99
N LYS A 75 -33.16 8.58 -19.38
CA LYS A 75 -34.35 8.49 -18.53
C LYS A 75 -34.16 9.06 -17.12
N ASN A 76 -32.94 9.08 -16.60
CA ASN A 76 -32.66 9.51 -15.24
C ASN A 76 -31.82 10.79 -15.21
N ASP A 77 -32.48 11.92 -14.94
CA ASP A 77 -31.85 13.25 -14.87
C ASP A 77 -30.77 13.36 -13.80
N GLU A 78 -30.83 12.55 -12.73
CA GLU A 78 -29.83 12.58 -11.66
C GLU A 78 -28.45 12.08 -12.13
N LEU A 79 -28.40 11.22 -13.16
CA LEU A 79 -27.15 10.69 -13.70
C LEU A 79 -26.47 11.68 -14.66
N LYS A 80 -27.24 12.56 -15.30
CA LYS A 80 -26.77 13.45 -16.38
C LYS A 80 -25.62 14.38 -15.97
N PRO A 81 -25.61 15.03 -14.79
CA PRO A 81 -24.52 15.93 -14.40
C PRO A 81 -23.15 15.27 -14.40
N ASP A 82 -23.05 14.01 -13.98
CA ASP A 82 -21.79 13.26 -13.97
C ASP A 82 -21.34 12.94 -15.40
N ILE A 83 -22.26 12.51 -16.25
CA ILE A 83 -22.00 12.20 -17.67
C ILE A 83 -21.57 13.45 -18.45
N LEU A 84 -22.19 14.59 -18.16
CA LEU A 84 -21.78 15.88 -18.73
C LEU A 84 -20.37 16.27 -18.30
N LYS A 85 -20.02 16.05 -17.02
CA LYS A 85 -18.72 16.39 -16.45
C LYS A 85 -17.58 15.55 -17.02
N TYR A 86 -17.78 14.25 -17.25
CA TYR A 86 -16.70 13.33 -17.57
C TYR A 86 -16.72 12.87 -19.02
N GLU A 87 -17.80 12.23 -19.47
CA GLU A 87 -17.90 11.64 -20.80
C GLU A 87 -18.12 12.68 -21.90
N LEU A 88 -18.93 13.71 -21.63
CA LEU A 88 -19.26 14.75 -22.62
C LEU A 88 -18.44 16.04 -22.48
N ARG A 89 -17.41 16.06 -21.63
CA ARG A 89 -16.63 17.27 -21.29
C ARG A 89 -16.03 18.03 -22.47
N ASN A 90 -15.74 17.31 -23.56
CA ASN A 90 -15.10 17.84 -24.77
C ASN A 90 -16.06 17.88 -25.97
N TYR A 91 -17.35 17.61 -25.77
CA TYR A 91 -18.34 17.63 -26.83
C TYR A 91 -19.00 19.01 -26.93
N GLU A 92 -19.36 19.40 -28.14
CA GLU A 92 -20.26 20.54 -28.37
C GLU A 92 -21.72 20.09 -28.30
N CYS A 93 -22.64 21.01 -28.02
CA CYS A 93 -24.07 20.72 -27.96
C CYS A 93 -24.45 19.59 -26.98
N THR A 94 -23.78 19.53 -25.83
CA THR A 94 -23.92 18.47 -24.82
C THR A 94 -25.37 18.27 -24.35
N GLU A 95 -26.14 19.35 -24.20
CA GLU A 95 -27.57 19.30 -23.85
C GLU A 95 -28.42 18.54 -24.87
N ARG A 96 -28.08 18.63 -26.16
CA ARG A 96 -28.77 17.85 -27.20
C ARG A 96 -28.34 16.38 -27.12
N ILE A 97 -27.05 16.14 -26.95
CA ILE A 97 -26.49 14.78 -26.92
C ILE A 97 -27.04 14.01 -25.71
N ILE A 98 -27.04 14.60 -24.51
CA ILE A 98 -27.43 13.92 -23.26
C ILE A 98 -28.91 13.51 -23.21
N ASN A 99 -29.76 14.17 -24.02
CA ASN A 99 -31.20 13.93 -24.08
C ASN A 99 -31.63 13.08 -25.29
N ASP A 100 -30.72 12.75 -26.20
CA ASP A 100 -30.99 11.93 -27.39
C ASP A 100 -30.28 10.58 -27.28
N LEU A 101 -31.07 9.49 -27.22
CA LEU A 101 -30.54 8.14 -27.05
C LEU A 101 -29.55 7.73 -28.14
N GLN A 102 -29.78 8.09 -29.39
CA GLN A 102 -28.91 7.69 -30.49
C GLN A 102 -27.60 8.48 -30.47
N LEU A 103 -27.67 9.79 -30.22
CA LEU A 103 -26.49 10.64 -30.11
C LEU A 103 -25.65 10.26 -28.89
N LEU A 104 -26.28 10.06 -27.73
CA LEU A 104 -25.61 9.63 -26.51
C LEU A 104 -24.96 8.25 -26.70
N SER A 105 -25.68 7.31 -27.33
CA SER A 105 -25.14 5.96 -27.58
C SER A 105 -23.87 5.98 -28.42
N LYS A 106 -23.75 6.93 -29.36
CA LYS A 106 -22.54 7.11 -30.17
C LYS A 106 -21.42 7.84 -29.43
N ALA A 107 -21.77 8.78 -28.55
CA ALA A 107 -20.79 9.57 -27.80
C ALA A 107 -20.14 8.78 -26.66
N LEU A 108 -20.90 7.90 -26.02
CA LEU A 108 -20.42 7.11 -24.88
C LEU A 108 -19.59 5.91 -25.33
N THR A 109 -18.40 5.77 -24.75
CA THR A 109 -17.47 4.67 -25.05
C THR A 109 -16.85 4.13 -23.77
N VAL A 110 -16.81 2.79 -23.63
CA VAL A 110 -16.19 2.11 -22.50
C VAL A 110 -15.16 1.10 -22.99
N TRP A 111 -13.89 1.33 -22.68
CA TRP A 111 -12.78 0.48 -23.10
C TRP A 111 -12.61 -0.76 -22.24
N GLY A 112 -12.64 -1.92 -22.86
CA GLY A 112 -12.61 -3.21 -22.20
C GLY A 112 -11.70 -4.22 -22.90
N CYS A 113 -11.86 -5.48 -22.52
CA CYS A 113 -11.37 -6.59 -23.30
C CYS A 113 -12.50 -7.57 -23.59
N ILE A 114 -12.28 -8.43 -24.57
CA ILE A 114 -13.17 -9.55 -24.87
C ILE A 114 -12.39 -10.85 -24.82
N TYR A 115 -12.97 -11.87 -24.19
CA TYR A 115 -12.42 -13.21 -24.10
C TYR A 115 -13.15 -14.15 -25.04
N TYR A 116 -12.39 -14.91 -25.83
CA TYR A 116 -12.88 -16.11 -26.52
C TYR A 116 -12.73 -17.31 -25.60
N ILE A 117 -13.85 -17.90 -25.21
CA ILE A 117 -13.90 -19.10 -24.39
C ILE A 117 -14.40 -20.24 -25.29
N PRO A 118 -13.58 -21.29 -25.53
CA PRO A 118 -13.99 -22.41 -26.36
C PRO A 118 -15.23 -23.11 -25.82
N SER A 119 -16.06 -23.64 -26.73
CA SER A 119 -17.28 -24.41 -26.44
C SER A 119 -17.19 -25.39 -25.26
N LYS A 120 -16.06 -26.11 -25.16
CA LYS A 120 -15.77 -27.07 -24.08
C LYS A 120 -15.83 -26.43 -22.69
N TYR A 121 -15.47 -25.17 -22.57
CA TYR A 121 -15.40 -24.42 -21.31
C TYR A 121 -16.52 -23.39 -21.16
N SER A 122 -17.30 -23.11 -22.21
CA SER A 122 -18.38 -22.10 -22.19
C SER A 122 -19.33 -22.28 -21.01
N LYS A 123 -19.82 -23.51 -20.77
CA LYS A 123 -20.76 -23.79 -19.68
C LYS A 123 -20.13 -23.54 -18.30
N GLN A 124 -18.94 -24.08 -18.07
CA GLN A 124 -18.21 -23.90 -16.82
C GLN A 124 -17.89 -22.42 -16.57
N ALA A 125 -17.53 -21.67 -17.62
CA ALA A 125 -17.25 -20.25 -17.50
C ALA A 125 -18.51 -19.45 -17.18
N SER A 126 -19.64 -19.75 -17.81
CA SER A 126 -20.92 -19.13 -17.46
C SER A 126 -21.30 -19.38 -16.00
N GLU A 127 -21.27 -20.65 -15.54
CA GLU A 127 -21.61 -21.00 -14.16
C GLU A 127 -20.68 -20.31 -13.13
N TYR A 128 -19.39 -20.25 -13.43
CA TYR A 128 -18.42 -19.51 -12.61
C TYR A 128 -18.75 -18.00 -12.54
N LEU A 129 -19.14 -17.39 -13.66
CA LEU A 129 -19.48 -15.97 -13.72
C LEU A 129 -20.81 -15.67 -13.05
N ASP A 130 -21.81 -16.54 -13.20
CA ASP A 130 -23.10 -16.42 -12.51
C ASP A 130 -22.90 -16.44 -10.98
N PHE A 131 -21.97 -17.27 -10.48
CA PHE A 131 -21.61 -17.27 -9.06
C PHE A 131 -20.80 -16.03 -8.65
N ARG A 132 -19.84 -15.62 -9.48
CA ARG A 132 -18.97 -14.46 -9.21
C ARG A 132 -19.74 -13.14 -9.19
N GLU A 133 -20.78 -13.03 -10.02
CA GLU A 133 -21.55 -11.81 -10.24
C GLU A 133 -22.98 -11.92 -9.64
N LYS A 134 -23.18 -12.83 -8.67
CA LYS A 134 -24.45 -13.14 -8.00
C LYS A 134 -25.17 -11.96 -7.33
N ASP A 135 -24.47 -10.85 -7.09
CA ASP A 135 -24.98 -9.66 -6.41
C ASP A 135 -25.76 -8.74 -7.39
N GLY A 136 -26.71 -9.34 -8.12
CA GLY A 136 -27.68 -8.65 -8.97
C GLY A 136 -27.15 -8.16 -10.33
N TYR A 137 -26.03 -8.69 -10.81
CA TYR A 137 -25.63 -8.45 -12.20
C TYR A 137 -26.51 -9.27 -13.14
N ILE A 138 -26.91 -8.65 -14.25
CA ILE A 138 -27.63 -9.33 -15.32
C ILE A 138 -26.75 -9.51 -16.55
N THR A 139 -26.98 -10.57 -17.30
CA THR A 139 -26.32 -10.78 -18.60
C THR A 139 -27.03 -9.97 -19.69
N ARG A 140 -26.28 -9.18 -20.46
CA ARG A 140 -26.76 -8.51 -21.68
C ARG A 140 -25.94 -8.93 -22.89
N LYS A 141 -26.61 -9.01 -24.04
CA LYS A 141 -25.95 -9.18 -25.34
C LYS A 141 -25.56 -7.81 -25.88
N VAL A 142 -24.31 -7.66 -26.27
CA VAL A 142 -23.74 -6.38 -26.75
C VAL A 142 -22.81 -6.62 -27.93
N ASP A 143 -22.69 -5.58 -28.75
CA ASP A 143 -21.72 -5.53 -29.85
C ASP A 143 -20.41 -4.91 -29.32
N PHE A 144 -19.32 -5.68 -29.39
CA PHE A 144 -18.01 -5.25 -28.91
C PHE A 144 -17.10 -4.93 -30.10
N ASN A 145 -16.55 -3.72 -30.12
CA ASN A 145 -15.64 -3.25 -31.16
C ASN A 145 -14.21 -3.67 -30.81
N VAL A 146 -13.61 -4.55 -31.61
CA VAL A 146 -12.28 -5.09 -31.38
C VAL A 146 -11.22 -4.16 -31.99
N VAL A 147 -10.18 -3.87 -31.21
CA VAL A 147 -9.02 -3.09 -31.66
C VAL A 147 -7.80 -3.99 -31.66
N LEU A 148 -7.33 -4.32 -32.86
CA LEU A 148 -6.17 -5.20 -33.04
C LEU A 148 -4.85 -4.44 -32.98
N SER A 149 -3.88 -5.01 -32.29
CA SER A 149 -2.48 -4.60 -32.32
C SER A 149 -1.82 -4.85 -33.69
N ASN A 150 -0.67 -4.25 -33.91
CA ASN A 150 0.11 -4.48 -35.14
C ASN A 150 0.55 -5.95 -35.29
N GLU A 151 0.78 -6.66 -34.19
CA GLU A 151 1.15 -8.07 -34.20
C GLU A 151 -0.05 -8.95 -34.54
N GLU A 152 -1.21 -8.67 -33.93
CA GLU A 152 -2.45 -9.41 -34.18
C GLU A 152 -2.91 -9.26 -35.64
N LYS A 153 -2.74 -8.07 -36.23
CA LYS A 153 -3.01 -7.82 -37.66
C LYS A 153 -2.11 -8.65 -38.59
N LYS A 154 -0.88 -8.93 -38.19
CA LYS A 154 0.07 -9.76 -38.97
C LYS A 154 -0.21 -11.25 -38.84
N ASN A 155 -0.93 -11.67 -37.79
CA ASN A 155 -1.29 -13.06 -37.59
C ASN A 155 -2.33 -13.51 -38.63
N GLN A 156 -1.93 -14.40 -39.54
CA GLN A 156 -2.78 -14.88 -40.63
C GLN A 156 -4.08 -15.54 -40.13
N HIS A 157 -4.03 -16.26 -39.02
CA HIS A 157 -5.20 -16.93 -38.45
C HIS A 157 -6.22 -15.90 -37.94
N ILE A 158 -5.77 -14.92 -37.14
CA ILE A 158 -6.63 -13.85 -36.62
C ILE A 158 -7.21 -13.04 -37.77
N SER A 159 -6.38 -12.62 -38.73
CA SER A 159 -6.82 -11.84 -39.90
C SER A 159 -7.84 -12.58 -40.78
N SER A 160 -7.74 -13.91 -40.90
CA SER A 160 -8.72 -14.72 -41.64
C SER A 160 -10.10 -14.83 -40.97
N ILE A 161 -10.15 -14.74 -39.64
CA ILE A 161 -11.39 -14.74 -38.86
C ILE A 161 -11.99 -13.34 -38.90
N VAL A 162 -11.16 -12.34 -38.62
CA VAL A 162 -11.54 -10.93 -38.51
C VAL A 162 -12.07 -10.38 -39.84
N SER A 163 -11.57 -10.83 -40.98
CA SER A 163 -12.07 -10.41 -42.29
C SER A 163 -13.53 -10.78 -42.55
N LYS A 164 -14.06 -11.77 -41.83
CA LYS A 164 -15.46 -12.25 -41.93
C LYS A 164 -16.41 -11.55 -40.97
N LEU A 165 -15.88 -10.80 -40.00
CA LEU A 165 -16.69 -10.11 -39.01
C LEU A 165 -17.30 -8.82 -39.59
N PRO A 166 -18.50 -8.43 -39.14
CA PRO A 166 -19.04 -7.11 -39.44
C PRO A 166 -18.07 -6.03 -38.92
N ARG A 167 -18.09 -4.87 -39.55
CA ARG A 167 -17.26 -3.72 -39.17
C ARG A 167 -18.13 -2.54 -38.79
N ASN A 168 -17.66 -1.75 -37.83
CA ASN A 168 -18.28 -0.48 -37.47
C ASN A 168 -17.90 0.64 -38.45
N ASP A 169 -18.38 1.86 -38.20
CA ASP A 169 -18.13 3.05 -39.01
C ASP A 169 -16.64 3.42 -39.10
N LEU A 170 -15.82 2.99 -38.14
CA LEU A 170 -14.36 3.17 -38.12
C LEU A 170 -13.60 2.04 -38.82
N GLY A 171 -14.32 1.07 -39.40
CA GLY A 171 -13.75 -0.12 -40.02
C GLY A 171 -13.20 -1.13 -39.01
N GLU A 172 -13.48 -1.00 -37.72
CA GLU A 172 -13.04 -1.94 -36.69
C GLU A 172 -14.00 -3.15 -36.62
N PRO A 173 -13.50 -4.39 -36.41
CA PRO A 173 -14.34 -5.59 -36.34
C PRO A 173 -15.27 -5.59 -35.13
N VAL A 174 -16.48 -6.11 -35.31
CA VAL A 174 -17.51 -6.16 -34.27
C VAL A 174 -17.86 -7.61 -33.96
N ILE A 175 -17.87 -7.95 -32.67
CA ILE A 175 -18.22 -9.28 -32.17
C ILE A 175 -19.45 -9.19 -31.27
N LYS A 176 -20.47 -10.01 -31.57
CA LYS A 176 -21.62 -10.22 -30.68
C LYS A 176 -21.16 -10.98 -29.45
N SER A 177 -21.42 -10.42 -28.28
CA SER A 177 -20.82 -10.87 -27.03
C SER A 177 -21.79 -10.74 -25.86
N ILE A 178 -21.43 -11.33 -24.72
CA ILE A 178 -22.14 -11.16 -23.46
C ILE A 178 -21.34 -10.28 -22.49
N VAL A 179 -22.05 -9.52 -21.69
CA VAL A 179 -21.50 -8.71 -20.61
C VAL A 179 -22.39 -8.84 -19.38
N TYR A 180 -21.79 -8.89 -18.19
CA TYR A 180 -22.50 -8.87 -16.91
C TYR A 180 -22.58 -7.43 -16.43
N ILE A 181 -23.76 -6.91 -16.14
CA ILE A 181 -23.97 -5.50 -15.75
C ILE A 181 -24.80 -5.42 -14.47
N GLY A 182 -24.32 -4.70 -13.46
CA GLY A 182 -25.14 -4.27 -12.32
C GLY A 182 -26.00 -3.10 -12.75
N THR A 183 -27.31 -3.32 -12.90
CA THR A 183 -28.25 -2.31 -13.40
C THR A 183 -28.46 -1.19 -12.38
N THR A 184 -29.00 -0.07 -12.85
CA THR A 184 -29.42 1.05 -11.99
C THR A 184 -30.54 0.68 -11.01
N GLU A 185 -31.27 -0.41 -11.29
CA GLU A 185 -32.35 -0.97 -10.44
C GLU A 185 -31.83 -1.97 -9.38
N ASN A 186 -30.54 -2.33 -9.42
CA ASN A 186 -29.96 -3.29 -8.48
C ASN A 186 -29.85 -2.66 -7.08
N GLU A 187 -30.19 -3.41 -6.02
CA GLU A 187 -30.05 -2.97 -4.62
C GLU A 187 -28.62 -2.56 -4.23
N SER A 188 -27.63 -3.09 -4.94
CA SER A 188 -26.22 -2.77 -4.75
C SER A 188 -25.76 -1.57 -5.57
N PHE A 189 -26.61 -0.99 -6.44
CA PHE A 189 -26.34 0.27 -7.12
C PHE A 189 -26.45 1.43 -6.13
N VAL A 190 -25.42 2.28 -6.10
CA VAL A 190 -25.31 3.41 -5.16
C VAL A 190 -25.15 4.76 -5.88
N GLY A 191 -25.25 4.75 -7.21
CA GLY A 191 -25.12 5.94 -8.03
C GLY A 191 -26.40 6.80 -8.06
N PRO A 192 -26.29 8.08 -8.44
CA PRO A 192 -25.05 8.80 -8.68
C PRO A 192 -24.33 9.15 -7.35
N GLU A 193 -23.02 8.93 -7.29
CA GLU A 193 -22.20 9.23 -6.10
C GLU A 193 -21.05 10.16 -6.46
N ASN A 194 -20.82 11.20 -5.65
CA ASN A 194 -19.74 12.14 -5.86
C ASN A 194 -18.38 11.44 -5.78
N VAL A 195 -17.48 11.77 -6.71
CA VAL A 195 -16.13 11.18 -6.78
C VAL A 195 -15.35 11.27 -5.45
N LYS A 196 -15.54 12.34 -4.66
CA LYS A 196 -14.90 12.51 -3.35
C LYS A 196 -15.41 11.51 -2.33
N ASP A 197 -16.71 11.22 -2.34
CA ASP A 197 -17.32 10.29 -1.40
C ASP A 197 -17.01 8.84 -1.79
N THR A 198 -17.04 8.54 -3.09
CA THR A 198 -16.50 7.29 -3.64
C THR A 198 -15.04 7.09 -3.21
N ALA A 199 -14.20 8.13 -3.28
CA ALA A 199 -12.80 8.06 -2.88
C ALA A 199 -12.62 7.72 -1.40
N LYS A 200 -13.36 8.39 -0.50
CA LYS A 200 -13.32 8.11 0.95
C LYS A 200 -13.63 6.64 1.24
N ILE A 201 -14.64 6.09 0.57
CA ILE A 201 -15.05 4.69 0.78
C ILE A 201 -13.97 3.74 0.26
N ILE A 202 -13.45 3.97 -0.96
CA ILE A 202 -12.38 3.15 -1.53
C ILE A 202 -11.12 3.15 -0.66
N GLN A 203 -10.83 4.28 0.01
CA GLN A 203 -9.64 4.41 0.86
C GLN A 203 -9.65 3.43 2.04
N ILE A 204 -10.81 3.28 2.69
CA ILE A 204 -10.95 2.53 3.94
C ILE A 204 -11.45 1.09 3.74
N SER A 205 -12.07 0.79 2.60
CA SER A 205 -12.75 -0.50 2.38
C SER A 205 -11.79 -1.64 2.02
N ARG A 206 -12.09 -2.83 2.55
CA ARG A 206 -11.38 -4.08 2.28
C ARG A 206 -12.35 -5.26 2.38
N GLY A 207 -12.21 -6.23 1.48
CA GLY A 207 -12.94 -7.49 1.54
C GLY A 207 -12.01 -8.69 1.32
N ASP A 208 -12.59 -9.84 1.00
CA ASP A 208 -11.91 -11.13 0.81
C ASP A 208 -10.89 -11.09 -0.33
N SER A 209 -11.18 -10.30 -1.38
CA SER A 209 -10.28 -10.08 -2.52
C SER A 209 -9.23 -8.98 -2.29
N GLY A 210 -9.13 -8.43 -1.07
CA GLY A 210 -8.14 -7.42 -0.68
C GLY A 210 -8.71 -6.01 -0.55
N ARG A 211 -7.83 -5.00 -0.50
CA ARG A 211 -8.23 -3.59 -0.34
C ARG A 211 -8.98 -3.11 -1.59
N ASN A 212 -9.89 -2.16 -1.41
CA ASN A 212 -10.60 -1.57 -2.54
C ASN A 212 -9.68 -0.68 -3.40
N ILE A 213 -8.70 -0.01 -2.79
CA ILE A 213 -7.70 0.78 -3.52
C ILE A 213 -6.88 -0.08 -4.50
N ASP A 214 -6.59 -1.34 -4.18
CA ASP A 214 -5.88 -2.25 -5.09
C ASP A 214 -6.69 -2.54 -6.36
N TYR A 215 -8.02 -2.61 -6.22
CA TYR A 215 -8.92 -2.73 -7.37
C TYR A 215 -8.86 -1.49 -8.26
N LEU A 216 -8.93 -0.29 -7.67
CA LEU A 216 -8.83 0.97 -8.42
C LEU A 216 -7.47 1.08 -9.12
N ALA A 217 -6.38 0.74 -8.44
CA ALA A 217 -5.04 0.75 -9.01
C ALA A 217 -4.92 -0.21 -10.21
N ALA A 218 -5.42 -1.45 -10.07
CA ALA A 218 -5.39 -2.44 -11.15
C ALA A 218 -6.28 -2.04 -12.34
N MET A 219 -7.44 -1.42 -12.07
CA MET A 219 -8.30 -0.83 -13.10
C MET A 219 -7.57 0.26 -13.90
N ASN A 220 -6.96 1.22 -13.20
CA ASN A 220 -6.24 2.32 -13.82
C ASN A 220 -5.02 1.83 -14.64
N ASP A 221 -4.20 0.92 -14.10
CA ASP A 221 -3.08 0.34 -14.86
C ASP A 221 -3.56 -0.43 -16.10
N SER A 222 -4.66 -1.18 -15.97
CA SER A 222 -5.21 -1.93 -17.10
C SER A 222 -5.68 -1.01 -18.22
N LEU A 223 -6.40 0.07 -17.90
CA LEU A 223 -6.92 1.01 -18.88
C LEU A 223 -5.84 1.83 -19.58
N GLN A 224 -4.80 2.27 -18.86
CA GLN A 224 -3.70 3.03 -19.45
C GLN A 224 -2.95 2.27 -20.55
N ASN A 225 -2.90 0.94 -20.45
CA ASN A 225 -2.19 0.07 -21.40
C ASN A 225 -3.13 -0.69 -22.35
N LEU A 226 -4.43 -0.38 -22.36
CA LEU A 226 -5.43 -1.21 -23.04
C LEU A 226 -5.51 -0.96 -24.54
N ASP A 227 -5.32 0.28 -24.98
CA ASP A 227 -5.33 0.66 -26.41
C ASP A 227 -4.01 0.27 -27.09
N PRO A 228 -4.01 -0.77 -27.95
CA PRO A 228 -2.79 -1.27 -28.57
C PRO A 228 -2.29 -0.38 -29.71
N THR A 229 -3.01 0.69 -30.06
CA THR A 229 -2.62 1.62 -31.14
C THR A 229 -1.68 2.72 -30.66
N GLY A 230 -1.52 2.90 -29.34
CA GLY A 230 -0.73 3.98 -28.76
C GLY A 230 -1.42 5.36 -28.77
N GLN A 231 -2.66 5.45 -29.26
CA GLN A 231 -3.44 6.70 -29.32
C GLN A 231 -4.06 7.09 -27.97
N GLN A 232 -3.89 6.26 -26.92
CA GLN A 232 -4.43 6.47 -25.58
C GLN A 232 -5.96 6.69 -25.57
N ARG A 233 -6.70 6.06 -26.49
CA ARG A 233 -8.17 6.16 -26.55
C ARG A 233 -8.87 5.53 -25.34
N SER A 234 -8.18 4.64 -24.63
CA SER A 234 -8.68 3.92 -23.45
C SER A 234 -8.65 4.70 -22.14
N ARG A 235 -8.23 5.98 -22.18
CA ARG A 235 -8.26 6.87 -21.03
C ARG A 235 -9.69 7.10 -20.54
N ASP A 236 -9.85 7.14 -19.23
CA ASP A 236 -11.14 7.25 -18.56
C ASP A 236 -11.11 8.52 -17.68
N PRO A 237 -11.79 9.61 -18.10
CA PRO A 237 -11.79 10.89 -17.39
C PRO A 237 -12.28 10.79 -15.94
N TYR A 238 -13.22 9.88 -15.65
CA TYR A 238 -13.76 9.70 -14.31
C TYR A 238 -12.73 9.05 -13.40
N LEU A 239 -12.02 8.02 -13.88
CA LEU A 239 -10.89 7.42 -13.14
C LEU A 239 -9.73 8.41 -12.97
N GLU A 240 -9.46 9.26 -13.96
CA GLU A 240 -8.42 10.30 -13.87
C GLU A 240 -8.71 11.36 -12.79
N ASP A 241 -9.98 11.62 -12.46
CA ASP A 241 -10.36 12.51 -11.36
C ASP A 241 -10.39 11.76 -10.01
N LEU A 242 -10.66 10.45 -10.01
CA LEU A 242 -10.72 9.60 -8.81
C LEU A 242 -9.33 9.21 -8.28
N VAL A 243 -8.40 8.83 -9.17
CA VAL A 243 -7.04 8.35 -8.79
C VAL A 243 -6.22 9.37 -7.98
N PRO A 244 -6.24 10.69 -8.28
CA PRO A 244 -5.48 11.69 -7.54
C PRO A 244 -5.77 11.76 -6.03
N PHE A 245 -6.97 11.36 -5.58
CA PHE A 245 -7.28 11.27 -4.13
C PHE A 245 -6.36 10.31 -3.38
N PHE A 246 -5.69 9.42 -4.11
CA PHE A 246 -4.78 8.41 -3.59
C PHE A 246 -3.33 8.63 -4.01
N ALA A 247 -2.99 9.83 -4.51
CA ALA A 247 -1.68 10.11 -5.11
C ALA A 247 -0.48 9.76 -4.21
N LEU A 248 -0.61 9.86 -2.89
CA LEU A 248 0.47 9.47 -1.98
C LEU A 248 0.61 7.94 -1.86
N GLU A 249 -0.49 7.20 -1.67
CA GLU A 249 -0.45 5.72 -1.62
C GLU A 249 -0.13 5.08 -2.99
N LEU A 250 -0.69 5.64 -4.08
CA LEU A 250 -0.51 5.14 -5.44
C LEU A 250 0.77 5.66 -6.11
N GLY A 251 1.22 6.87 -5.77
CA GLY A 251 2.40 7.49 -6.35
C GLY A 251 3.70 6.77 -6.00
N PHE A 252 3.78 6.14 -4.82
CA PHE A 252 4.90 5.24 -4.50
C PHE A 252 4.65 3.83 -5.04
N SER A 253 3.43 3.30 -4.94
CA SER A 253 3.17 1.88 -5.23
C SER A 253 3.09 1.55 -6.72
N ILE A 254 2.54 2.41 -7.58
CA ILE A 254 2.38 2.13 -9.02
C ILE A 254 3.74 2.12 -9.75
N PRO A 255 4.62 3.15 -9.61
CA PRO A 255 5.92 3.12 -10.27
C PRO A 255 6.78 1.95 -9.80
N LEU A 256 6.80 1.69 -8.48
CA LEU A 256 7.52 0.55 -7.92
C LEU A 256 6.98 -0.78 -8.47
N LYS A 257 5.66 -1.01 -8.45
CA LYS A 257 5.05 -2.24 -8.99
C LYS A 257 5.36 -2.41 -10.48
N LYS A 258 5.37 -1.34 -11.27
CA LYS A 258 5.73 -1.40 -12.70
C LYS A 258 7.19 -1.82 -12.89
N VAL A 259 8.11 -1.21 -12.15
CA VAL A 259 9.55 -1.57 -12.20
C VAL A 259 9.77 -3.01 -11.73
N TYR A 260 9.07 -3.46 -10.69
CA TYR A 260 9.16 -4.85 -10.22
C TYR A 260 8.53 -5.86 -11.19
N ARG A 261 7.48 -5.49 -11.94
CA ARG A 261 6.85 -6.35 -12.96
C ARG A 261 7.81 -6.67 -14.10
N ASP A 262 8.73 -5.76 -14.39
CA ASP A 262 9.77 -5.94 -15.41
C ASP A 262 10.99 -6.72 -14.86
N GLY A 263 10.85 -7.38 -13.70
CA GLY A 263 11.91 -8.16 -13.05
C GLY A 263 13.04 -7.33 -12.46
N THR A 264 12.87 -6.00 -12.37
CA THR A 264 13.92 -5.09 -11.90
C THR A 264 13.81 -4.87 -10.39
N HIS A 265 14.71 -5.48 -9.63
CA HIS A 265 14.70 -5.44 -8.15
C HIS A 265 15.63 -4.36 -7.55
N TRP A 266 16.42 -3.66 -8.37
CA TRP A 266 17.39 -2.65 -7.89
C TRP A 266 16.81 -1.52 -7.03
N PRO A 267 15.58 -1.00 -7.22
CA PRO A 267 15.02 0.00 -6.32
C PRO A 267 14.95 -0.48 -4.86
N MET A 268 14.58 -1.74 -4.64
CA MET A 268 14.56 -2.34 -3.30
C MET A 268 15.96 -2.34 -2.68
N LEU A 269 16.97 -2.70 -3.47
CA LEU A 269 18.37 -2.70 -3.04
C LEU A 269 18.84 -1.29 -2.65
N VAL A 270 18.48 -0.26 -3.41
CA VAL A 270 18.84 1.14 -3.10
C VAL A 270 18.28 1.55 -1.73
N PHE A 271 17.01 1.27 -1.45
CA PHE A 271 16.41 1.58 -0.15
C PHE A 271 17.04 0.78 0.99
N GLY A 272 17.34 -0.50 0.77
CA GLY A 272 18.03 -1.34 1.76
C GLY A 272 19.45 -0.86 2.08
N ILE A 273 20.23 -0.49 1.06
CA ILE A 273 21.57 0.07 1.21
C ILE A 273 21.51 1.43 1.93
N LEU A 274 20.60 2.31 1.51
CA LEU A 274 20.44 3.63 2.13
C LEU A 274 20.07 3.50 3.61
N ALA A 275 19.12 2.61 3.94
CA ALA A 275 18.74 2.33 5.32
C ALA A 275 19.94 1.81 6.14
N SER A 276 20.74 0.90 5.58
CA SER A 276 21.94 0.37 6.23
C SER A 276 22.98 1.47 6.50
N ILE A 277 23.23 2.35 5.53
CA ILE A 277 24.17 3.47 5.67
C ILE A 277 23.68 4.45 6.76
N LEU A 278 22.40 4.83 6.71
CA LEU A 278 21.81 5.76 7.69
C LEU A 278 21.82 5.17 9.10
N LEU A 279 21.58 3.86 9.23
CA LEU A 279 21.62 3.16 10.51
C LEU A 279 23.04 3.18 11.10
N VAL A 280 24.05 2.82 10.30
CA VAL A 280 25.45 2.88 10.72
C VAL A 280 25.81 4.31 11.11
N ALA A 281 25.46 5.30 10.29
CA ALA A 281 25.72 6.71 10.57
C ALA A 281 25.04 7.19 11.87
N GLY A 282 23.82 6.73 12.16
CA GLY A 282 23.10 7.06 13.40
C GLY A 282 23.74 6.49 14.66
N LEU A 283 24.42 5.33 14.55
CA LEU A 283 25.12 4.67 15.65
C LEU A 283 26.58 5.10 15.82
N VAL A 284 27.15 5.85 14.88
CA VAL A 284 28.53 6.37 14.98
C VAL A 284 28.77 7.32 16.16
N PRO A 285 27.88 8.30 16.49
CA PRO A 285 28.12 9.22 17.60
C PRO A 285 28.30 8.55 18.97
N PRO A 286 27.47 7.56 19.38
CA PRO A 286 27.72 6.76 20.58
C PRO A 286 29.13 6.18 20.65
N TYR A 287 29.65 5.63 19.55
CA TYR A 287 30.99 5.05 19.49
C TYR A 287 32.11 6.08 19.69
N PHE A 288 31.95 7.30 19.16
CA PHE A 288 32.89 8.39 19.43
C PHE A 288 32.87 8.80 20.91
N GLU A 289 31.71 8.79 21.55
CA GLU A 289 31.62 9.06 22.99
C GLU A 289 32.29 7.97 23.83
N LEU A 290 32.15 6.70 23.45
CA LEU A 290 32.84 5.59 24.12
C LEU A 290 34.35 5.74 24.03
N ALA A 291 34.87 6.09 22.85
CA ALA A 291 36.30 6.33 22.65
C ALA A 291 36.82 7.47 23.55
N LYS A 292 36.12 8.61 23.60
CA LYS A 292 36.48 9.75 24.48
C LYS A 292 36.46 9.38 25.96
N ARG A 293 35.55 8.49 26.39
CA ARG A 293 35.33 8.12 27.79
C ARG A 293 36.04 6.82 28.20
N LYS A 294 37.03 6.37 27.43
CA LYS A 294 37.80 5.13 27.67
C LYS A 294 36.90 3.89 27.88
N GLY A 295 35.80 3.81 27.13
CA GLY A 295 34.87 2.67 27.12
C GLY A 295 33.69 2.77 28.09
N ARG A 296 33.54 3.85 28.86
CA ARG A 296 32.38 4.04 29.73
C ARG A 296 31.15 4.49 28.92
N VAL A 297 30.11 3.66 28.88
CA VAL A 297 28.81 4.00 28.29
C VAL A 297 28.06 4.93 29.25
N VAL A 298 27.56 6.07 28.75
CA VAL A 298 26.76 7.03 29.51
C VAL A 298 25.59 7.50 28.64
N GLY A 299 24.39 7.59 29.21
CA GLY A 299 23.21 8.09 28.50
C GLY A 299 22.48 7.05 27.64
N ILE A 300 22.90 5.78 27.65
CA ILE A 300 22.23 4.68 26.94
C ILE A 300 21.55 3.76 27.96
N ASN A 301 20.27 3.47 27.75
CA ASN A 301 19.52 2.52 28.57
C ASN A 301 19.73 1.09 28.05
N PHE A 302 20.42 0.26 28.82
CA PHE A 302 20.72 -1.13 28.44
C PHE A 302 19.49 -2.02 28.27
N VAL A 303 18.36 -1.72 28.94
CA VAL A 303 17.11 -2.47 28.74
C VAL A 303 16.52 -2.19 27.36
N PHE A 304 16.55 -0.92 26.93
CA PHE A 304 16.08 -0.54 25.60
C PHE A 304 17.00 -1.08 24.50
N LEU A 305 18.32 -0.98 24.70
CA LEU A 305 19.31 -1.56 23.78
C LEU A 305 19.16 -3.09 23.66
N ALA A 306 18.92 -3.79 24.76
CA ALA A 306 18.68 -5.23 24.73
C ALA A 306 17.37 -5.60 24.04
N MET A 307 16.33 -4.77 24.18
CA MET A 307 15.05 -4.96 23.47
C MET A 307 15.24 -4.82 21.95
N ASP A 308 16.02 -3.84 21.50
CA ASP A 308 16.31 -3.63 20.07
C ASP A 308 17.14 -4.80 19.50
N SER A 309 18.23 -5.18 20.18
CA SER A 309 19.04 -6.35 19.82
C SER A 309 18.22 -7.64 19.73
N SER A 310 17.31 -7.85 20.69
CA SER A 310 16.43 -9.04 20.70
C SER A 310 15.46 -9.01 19.52
N GLY A 311 14.87 -7.85 19.22
CA GLY A 311 14.00 -7.66 18.07
C GLY A 311 14.70 -8.01 16.75
N ALA A 312 15.96 -7.58 16.57
CA ALA A 312 16.77 -7.93 15.42
C ALA A 312 17.05 -9.44 15.33
N ILE A 313 17.40 -10.10 16.46
CA ILE A 313 17.64 -11.55 16.50
C ILE A 313 16.38 -12.35 16.16
N PHE A 314 15.23 -12.00 16.73
CA PHE A 314 13.96 -12.66 16.39
C PHE A 314 13.54 -12.41 14.94
N SER A 315 13.80 -11.23 14.41
CA SER A 315 13.52 -10.91 13.00
C SER A 315 14.39 -11.73 12.06
N MET A 316 15.68 -11.93 12.38
CA MET A 316 16.56 -12.84 11.64
C MET A 316 16.05 -14.29 11.69
N ALA A 317 15.65 -14.77 12.88
CA ALA A 317 15.10 -16.12 13.02
C ALA A 317 13.82 -16.31 12.20
N SER A 318 12.92 -15.31 12.20
CA SER A 318 11.69 -15.32 11.41
C SER A 318 11.97 -15.34 9.90
N ASN A 319 12.99 -14.62 9.45
CA ASN A 319 13.37 -14.53 8.04
C ASN A 319 13.89 -15.89 7.49
N CYS A 320 14.46 -16.73 8.36
CA CYS A 320 14.94 -18.07 7.99
C CYS A 320 13.82 -19.11 7.78
N VAL A 321 12.57 -18.84 8.13
CA VAL A 321 11.47 -19.83 8.08
C VAL A 321 10.85 -19.97 6.70
N ASP A 322 10.69 -18.87 5.95
CA ASP A 322 9.98 -18.86 4.67
C ASP A 322 10.90 -18.57 3.47
N LYS A 323 11.34 -17.31 3.35
CA LYS A 323 12.18 -16.82 2.24
C LYS A 323 13.25 -15.92 2.82
N ILE A 324 14.51 -16.26 2.55
CA ILE A 324 15.65 -15.50 3.05
C ILE A 324 15.76 -14.18 2.29
N ASP A 325 15.34 -13.09 2.93
CA ASP A 325 15.67 -11.74 2.51
C ASP A 325 17.09 -11.40 3.00
N ILE A 326 18.04 -11.49 2.07
CA ILE A 326 19.47 -11.24 2.31
C ILE A 326 19.70 -9.79 2.77
N MET A 327 18.93 -8.82 2.26
CA MET A 327 19.13 -7.41 2.62
C MET A 327 18.68 -7.14 4.06
N ALA A 328 17.51 -7.66 4.43
CA ALA A 328 17.06 -7.59 5.82
C ALA A 328 18.05 -8.30 6.76
N MET A 329 18.60 -9.45 6.35
CA MET A 329 19.59 -10.18 7.13
C MET A 329 20.87 -9.36 7.37
N ILE A 330 21.41 -8.71 6.34
CA ILE A 330 22.58 -7.84 6.47
C ILE A 330 22.30 -6.69 7.45
N LEU A 331 21.14 -6.04 7.32
CA LEU A 331 20.75 -4.93 8.20
C LEU A 331 20.69 -5.37 9.66
N TYR A 332 20.02 -6.50 9.95
CA TYR A 332 19.93 -7.01 11.33
C TYR A 332 21.27 -7.45 11.90
N ILE A 333 22.13 -8.10 11.10
CA ILE A 333 23.49 -8.47 11.53
C ILE A 333 24.30 -7.22 11.90
N LEU A 334 24.24 -6.17 11.06
CA LEU A 334 24.94 -4.92 11.33
C LEU A 334 24.47 -4.28 12.64
N VAL A 335 23.14 -4.21 12.87
CA VAL A 335 22.57 -3.70 14.12
C VAL A 335 23.11 -4.49 15.31
N VAL A 336 22.97 -5.82 15.30
CA VAL A 336 23.39 -6.68 16.42
C VAL A 336 24.88 -6.54 16.71
N ILE A 337 25.74 -6.48 15.68
CA ILE A 337 27.19 -6.28 15.86
C ILE A 337 27.47 -4.91 16.50
N MET A 338 26.83 -3.85 16.01
CA MET A 338 27.04 -2.51 16.52
C MET A 338 26.49 -2.34 17.95
N GLU A 339 25.40 -2.99 18.32
CA GLU A 339 24.89 -2.92 19.68
C GLU A 339 25.72 -3.80 20.64
N ALA A 340 26.13 -4.99 20.19
CA ALA A 340 27.04 -5.85 20.93
C ALA A 340 28.36 -5.15 21.25
N GLY A 341 28.89 -4.33 20.34
CA GLY A 341 30.09 -3.52 20.60
C GLY A 341 29.90 -2.50 21.73
N ILE A 342 28.70 -1.93 21.90
CA ILE A 342 28.38 -1.03 23.01
C ILE A 342 28.33 -1.81 24.33
N PHE A 343 27.66 -2.97 24.36
CA PHE A 343 27.65 -3.87 25.52
C PHE A 343 29.07 -4.30 25.92
N LEU A 344 29.87 -4.71 24.93
CA LEU A 344 31.24 -5.15 25.14
C LEU A 344 32.13 -4.03 25.68
N SER A 345 31.95 -2.79 25.19
CA SER A 345 32.67 -1.62 25.69
C SER A 345 32.41 -1.40 27.19
N GLN A 346 31.15 -1.43 27.62
CA GLN A 346 30.79 -1.30 29.03
C GLN A 346 31.35 -2.44 29.87
N PHE A 347 31.28 -3.67 29.36
CA PHE A 347 31.79 -4.85 30.06
C PHE A 347 33.30 -4.78 30.27
N ILE A 348 34.07 -4.39 29.24
CA ILE A 348 35.51 -4.18 29.34
C ILE A 348 35.84 -3.08 30.35
N TRP A 349 35.10 -1.97 30.32
CA TRP A 349 35.28 -0.88 31.28
C TRP A 349 35.01 -1.34 32.72
N TRP A 350 33.95 -2.11 32.94
CA TRP A 350 33.62 -2.69 34.25
C TRP A 350 34.73 -3.62 34.77
N LEU A 351 35.26 -4.50 33.91
CA LEU A 351 36.38 -5.37 34.26
C LEU A 351 37.64 -4.58 34.64
N ARG A 352 37.99 -3.54 33.87
CA ARG A 352 39.15 -2.68 34.17
C ARG A 352 39.01 -1.99 35.52
N PHE A 353 37.84 -1.43 35.83
CA PHE A 353 37.60 -0.77 37.09
C PHE A 353 37.64 -1.75 38.28
N ARG A 354 37.16 -2.98 38.09
CA ARG A 354 37.21 -4.03 39.10
C ARG A 354 38.64 -4.49 39.40
N VAL A 355 39.52 -4.55 38.39
CA VAL A 355 40.94 -4.86 38.58
C VAL A 355 41.67 -3.73 39.30
N ILE A 356 41.47 -2.48 38.88
CA ILE A 356 42.09 -1.30 39.53
C ILE A 356 41.66 -1.20 40.99
N LYS A 357 40.39 -1.49 41.29
CA LYS A 357 39.91 -1.52 42.68
C LYS A 357 40.58 -2.62 43.50
N ARG A 358 40.77 -3.81 42.93
CA ARG A 358 41.43 -4.92 43.62
C ARG A 358 42.90 -4.62 43.90
N GLU A 359 43.61 -4.00 42.97
CA GLU A 359 45.01 -3.58 43.16
C GLU A 359 45.14 -2.48 44.22
N ALA A 360 44.17 -1.56 44.31
CA ALA A 360 44.14 -0.55 45.37
C ALA A 360 43.84 -1.15 46.75
N ASP A 361 42.85 -2.06 46.83
CA ASP A 361 42.50 -2.76 48.07
C ASP A 361 43.66 -3.67 48.56
N GLU A 362 44.38 -4.35 47.64
CA GLU A 362 45.57 -5.16 47.94
C GLU A 362 46.78 -4.30 48.38
N ALA A 363 46.90 -3.06 47.90
CA ALA A 363 47.97 -2.13 48.30
C ALA A 363 47.75 -1.52 49.69
N ASP A 364 46.50 -1.29 50.11
CA ASP A 364 46.15 -0.79 51.44
C ASP A 364 46.27 -1.89 52.54
N GLU A 365 46.09 -3.17 52.20
CA GLU A 365 46.25 -4.28 53.16
C GLU A 365 47.71 -4.67 53.47
N ASN A 366 48.69 -4.21 52.68
CA ASN A 366 50.10 -4.55 52.88
C ASN A 366 51.04 -3.32 52.75
N PRO A 367 51.07 -2.42 53.77
CA PRO A 367 52.01 -1.30 53.78
C PRO A 367 53.44 -1.81 53.99
N ASN A 368 54.33 -1.51 53.05
CA ASN A 368 55.75 -1.91 53.09
C ASN A 368 56.47 -1.32 54.32
N PRO A 369 57.06 -2.13 55.22
CA PRO A 369 57.70 -1.65 56.44
C PRO A 369 59.20 -1.49 56.20
N ASN A 370 59.62 -0.44 55.50
CA ASN A 370 60.99 0.06 55.56
C ASN A 370 61.00 1.49 54.98
N GLY A 371 60.96 2.47 55.89
CA GLY A 371 61.19 3.86 55.54
C GLY A 371 62.67 4.17 55.38
N ASP A 372 62.96 5.31 54.76
CA ASP A 372 64.11 6.12 55.14
C ASP A 372 63.68 7.59 55.17
N ASN A 373 63.71 8.14 56.38
CA ASN A 373 63.62 9.57 56.69
C ASN A 373 65.05 10.12 56.79
N ASN A 374 65.34 11.21 56.08
CA ASN A 374 66.22 12.35 56.44
C ASN A 374 66.37 13.18 55.15
N SER A 375 66.21 14.51 55.10
CA SER A 375 66.69 15.53 56.03
C SER A 375 65.96 16.87 55.82
N VAL A 376 65.90 17.63 56.92
CA VAL A 376 65.45 19.02 57.11
C VAL A 376 66.10 20.04 56.15
N GLY A 377 65.34 21.07 55.75
CA GLY A 377 65.89 22.30 55.15
C GLY A 377 64.84 23.31 54.68
N ASN A 378 64.54 24.31 55.50
CA ASN A 378 63.67 25.47 55.27
C ASN A 378 64.08 26.35 54.06
N SER A 379 63.11 26.83 53.27
CA SER A 379 62.90 28.27 52.96
C SER A 379 61.79 28.49 51.91
N SER A 380 60.78 29.32 52.28
CA SER A 380 59.97 30.27 51.47
C SER A 380 60.05 30.17 49.94
N THR A 381 58.95 30.14 49.17
CA THR A 381 58.06 31.30 48.89
C THR A 381 56.84 30.85 48.03
N GLN A 382 55.62 31.33 48.36
CA GLN A 382 54.37 31.57 47.57
C GLN A 382 54.07 30.75 46.30
N GLY A 383 52.85 30.30 45.96
CA GLY A 383 51.48 30.42 46.47
C GLY A 383 50.58 29.55 45.56
N ASP A 384 49.83 28.61 46.12
CA ASP A 384 48.35 28.59 46.23
C ASP A 384 47.56 28.62 44.91
N GLN A 385 47.03 27.46 44.50
CA GLN A 385 45.73 27.34 43.83
C GLN A 385 45.27 25.87 43.75
N THR A 386 44.01 25.66 44.14
CA THR A 386 43.11 24.51 43.89
C THR A 386 43.07 23.38 44.93
N ASP A 387 42.43 23.65 46.07
CA ASP A 387 41.68 22.65 46.84
C ASP A 387 40.32 23.26 47.21
N ASP A 388 39.29 23.01 46.40
CA ASP A 388 37.91 23.40 46.74
C ASP A 388 36.87 22.66 45.89
N LEU A 389 36.71 21.34 46.05
CA LEU A 389 35.52 20.59 45.60
C LEU A 389 35.26 19.34 46.47
N ALA A 390 35.16 19.53 47.78
CA ALA A 390 34.64 18.52 48.70
C ALA A 390 33.77 19.16 49.79
N ARG A 391 32.83 20.04 49.42
CA ARG A 391 31.85 20.60 50.35
C ARG A 391 30.48 20.98 49.76
N ASP A 392 30.14 20.51 48.56
CA ASP A 392 28.88 20.89 47.88
C ASP A 392 27.87 19.74 47.68
N SER A 393 28.12 18.56 48.25
CA SER A 393 27.22 17.40 48.13
C SER A 393 26.30 17.14 49.33
N SER A 394 26.40 17.93 50.42
CA SER A 394 25.54 17.76 51.61
C SER A 394 24.50 18.87 51.82
N ILE A 395 24.52 19.96 51.03
CA ILE A 395 23.53 21.06 51.15
C ILE A 395 22.41 20.97 50.09
N ALA A 396 22.64 20.27 48.96
CA ALA A 396 21.61 20.05 47.93
C ALA A 396 20.59 18.94 48.29
N ALA A 397 20.89 18.06 49.25
CA ALA A 397 20.00 16.96 49.66
C ALA A 397 18.92 17.38 50.67
N THR A 398 19.07 18.55 51.32
CA THR A 398 18.11 19.01 52.35
C THR A 398 17.09 20.02 51.81
N SER A 399 17.37 20.74 50.70
CA SER A 399 16.41 21.72 50.12
C SER A 399 15.37 21.13 49.14
N MET A 400 15.55 19.89 48.67
CA MET A 400 14.55 19.20 47.83
C MET A 400 13.55 18.33 48.61
N ARG A 401 13.73 18.14 49.92
CA ARG A 401 12.77 17.41 50.76
C ARG A 401 11.64 18.29 51.30
N GLU A 402 11.82 19.62 51.35
CA GLU A 402 10.76 20.55 51.78
C GLU A 402 9.86 21.07 50.64
N LYS A 403 10.30 21.01 49.37
CA LYS A 403 9.44 21.42 48.23
C LYS A 403 8.48 20.35 47.70
N ARG A 404 8.58 19.11 48.17
CA ARG A 404 7.61 18.03 47.83
C ARG A 404 6.49 17.85 48.86
N SER A 405 6.55 18.52 50.01
CA SER A 405 5.47 18.48 51.02
C SER A 405 4.35 19.50 50.75
N SER A 406 4.56 20.49 49.89
CA SER A 406 3.60 21.59 49.66
C SER A 406 2.82 21.48 48.33
N ALA A 407 2.97 20.39 47.58
CA ALA A 407 2.30 20.18 46.29
C ALA A 407 1.26 19.05 46.29
N ASN A 408 1.04 18.37 47.43
CA ASN A 408 0.08 17.28 47.57
C ASN A 408 -1.13 17.63 48.46
N GLN A 409 -1.45 18.93 48.60
CA GLN A 409 -2.56 19.41 49.42
C GLN A 409 -3.51 20.37 48.69
N LEU A 410 -3.65 20.23 47.36
CA LEU A 410 -4.63 20.96 46.55
C LEU A 410 -5.14 20.05 45.42
N THR A 411 -5.96 19.06 45.80
CA THR A 411 -6.98 18.42 44.95
C THR A 411 -7.88 17.57 45.85
N TYR A 412 -8.68 18.22 46.71
CA TYR A 412 -9.84 17.62 47.38
C TYR A 412 -10.79 18.74 47.84
N ALA A 413 -11.73 19.09 46.95
CA ALA A 413 -12.94 19.94 47.06
C ALA A 413 -13.17 20.46 45.63
N ASP A 414 -14.23 20.17 44.88
CA ASP A 414 -15.64 20.10 45.22
C ASP A 414 -16.35 19.03 44.37
N ASP A 415 -17.13 18.17 45.02
CA ASP A 415 -18.31 17.56 44.39
C ASP A 415 -19.32 17.21 45.49
N LYS A 416 -20.20 18.16 45.83
CA LYS A 416 -21.53 17.93 46.43
C LYS A 416 -22.45 19.14 46.21
N GLY A 417 -23.31 19.01 45.18
CA GLY A 417 -24.78 19.15 45.28
C GLY A 417 -25.41 20.55 45.43
N VAL A 418 -26.26 20.90 44.46
CA VAL A 418 -27.65 21.43 44.60
C VAL A 418 -28.35 21.14 43.26
N GLU A 419 -29.23 20.14 43.16
CA GLU A 419 -30.70 20.19 43.32
C GLU A 419 -31.49 21.14 42.39
N SER A 420 -32.58 20.58 41.88
CA SER A 420 -33.62 21.02 40.93
C SER A 420 -34.21 22.42 41.12
N ILE A 421 -34.86 22.97 40.07
CA ILE A 421 -36.25 23.47 40.07
C ILE A 421 -36.66 23.98 38.67
N VAL A 422 -37.80 23.43 38.19
CA VAL A 422 -38.76 23.86 37.11
C VAL A 422 -38.33 23.77 35.66
#